data_AF-A0A7X6NBT1-F1
#
_entry.id   AF-A0A7X6NBT1-F1
#
_cell.length_a   1.000
_cell.length_b   1.000
_cell.length_c   1.000
_cell.angle_alpha   90.00
_cell.angle_beta   90.00
_cell.angle_gamma   90.00
#
_symmetry.space_group_name_H-M   'P 1'
#
loop_
_entity.id
_entity.type
_entity.pdbx_description
1 polymer ?
#
loop_
_entity_poly.entity_id
_entity_poly.type
_entity_poly.pdbx_seq_one_letter_code
_entity_poly.pdbx_strand_id
1 'polypeptide(L)'
;MKKNILWIIIGLVVVVGLILILTQNQPSTEISETTSSPEAMLEETGEIIPKTPIEIAFDNAKDVEIVGEKAKDIDAVLRPVLHNVFDVVKDDQTINGVKMTEEFGPMLSYVFNRKLTEVERDAIISGLEQAGVEVVDQTASVYTVKKDNAMWVITFYLNNDQKSGLEITF
;
A
#
# COMPACT_ATOMS: atom_id res chain seq x y z
N MET A 1 -42.96 12.24 18.01
CA MET A 1 -41.52 12.04 17.76
C MET A 1 -40.83 13.38 17.42
N LYS A 2 -40.62 14.28 18.40
CA LYS A 2 -40.00 15.61 18.17
C LYS A 2 -38.84 15.95 19.12
N LYS A 3 -38.46 15.05 20.03
CA LYS A 3 -37.41 15.27 21.04
C LYS A 3 -35.98 14.99 20.54
N ASN A 4 -35.81 14.21 19.47
CA ASN A 4 -34.49 13.75 19.03
C ASN A 4 -33.78 14.76 18.10
N ILE A 5 -34.52 15.65 17.44
CA ILE A 5 -33.94 16.67 16.55
C ILE A 5 -33.28 17.80 17.36
N LEU A 6 -33.82 18.13 18.53
CA LEU A 6 -33.30 19.22 19.37
C LEU A 6 -31.91 18.91 19.96
N TRP A 7 -31.62 17.63 20.26
CA TRP A 7 -30.32 17.20 20.78
C TRP A 7 -29.21 17.21 19.72
N ILE A 8 -29.55 16.96 18.45
CA ILE A 8 -28.59 16.98 17.34
C ILE A 8 -28.12 18.41 17.03
N ILE A 9 -29.03 19.40 17.12
CA ILE A 9 -28.70 20.81 16.88
C ILE A 9 -27.78 21.37 17.98
N ILE A 10 -28.05 21.01 19.25
CA ILE A 10 -27.21 21.45 20.38
C ILE A 10 -25.80 20.86 20.29
N GLY A 11 -25.66 19.58 19.90
CA GLY A 11 -24.36 18.94 19.70
C GLY A 11 -23.53 19.60 18.60
N LEU A 12 -24.17 20.04 17.50
CA LEU A 12 -23.47 20.63 16.35
C LEU A 12 -22.94 22.04 16.65
N VAL A 13 -23.64 22.83 17.48
CA VAL A 13 -23.19 24.18 17.89
C VAL A 13 -21.97 24.13 18.82
N VAL A 14 -21.87 23.12 19.69
CA VAL A 14 -20.73 22.96 20.60
C VAL A 14 -19.45 22.60 19.83
N VAL A 15 -19.56 21.77 18.79
CA VAL A 15 -18.40 21.35 17.99
C VAL A 15 -17.86 22.51 17.14
N VAL A 16 -18.72 23.34 16.53
CA VAL A 16 -18.28 24.50 15.74
C VAL A 16 -17.67 25.59 16.62
N GLY A 17 -18.18 25.79 17.84
CA GLY A 17 -17.60 26.74 18.80
C GLY A 17 -16.19 26.36 19.28
N LEU A 18 -15.93 25.06 19.47
CA LEU A 18 -14.60 24.55 19.88
C LEU A 18 -13.54 24.68 18.78
N ILE A 19 -13.93 24.58 17.51
CA ILE A 19 -13.00 24.71 16.38
C ILE A 19 -12.55 26.17 16.18
N LEU A 20 -13.42 27.15 16.45
CA LEU A 20 -13.09 28.58 16.28
C LEU A 20 -12.18 29.15 17.38
N ILE A 21 -12.18 28.56 18.58
CA ILE A 21 -11.32 29.01 19.69
C ILE A 21 -9.86 28.58 19.48
N LEU A 22 -9.61 27.49 18.73
CA LEU A 22 -8.25 27.00 18.46
C LEU A 22 -7.50 27.77 17.35
N THR A 23 -8.19 28.60 16.56
CA THR A 23 -7.58 29.36 15.45
C THR A 23 -7.19 30.80 15.80
N GLN A 24 -7.40 31.27 17.04
CA GLN A 24 -7.26 32.70 17.39
C GLN A 24 -6.15 33.05 18.40
N ASN A 25 -5.23 32.14 18.72
CA ASN A 25 -4.10 32.45 19.60
C ASN A 25 -2.77 32.49 18.83
N GLN A 26 -2.50 33.62 18.17
CA GLN A 26 -1.14 34.07 17.92
C GLN A 26 -0.99 35.52 18.42
N PRO A 27 -0.21 35.77 19.49
CA PRO A 27 0.10 37.13 19.90
C PRO A 27 1.14 37.76 18.95
N SER A 28 0.83 38.98 18.51
CA SER A 28 1.74 39.88 17.81
C SER A 28 2.76 40.45 18.81
N THR A 29 4.04 40.51 18.45
CA THR A 29 5.05 41.33 19.14
C THR A 29 6.05 41.89 18.13
N GLU A 30 6.22 43.20 18.19
CA GLU A 30 7.05 44.07 17.36
C GLU A 30 8.58 43.92 17.61
N ILE A 31 9.33 43.95 16.50
CA ILE A 31 10.68 44.46 16.20
C ILE A 31 11.73 44.70 17.34
N SER A 32 12.92 44.12 17.14
CA SER A 32 14.21 44.75 17.45
C SER A 32 15.32 44.23 16.53
N GLU A 33 16.01 45.16 15.87
CA GLU A 33 17.22 44.95 15.06
C GLU A 33 18.41 44.55 15.95
N THR A 34 19.25 43.59 15.53
CA THR A 34 20.70 43.79 15.28
C THR A 34 21.42 42.51 14.84
N THR A 35 22.11 42.62 13.69
CA THR A 35 23.42 42.01 13.31
C THR A 35 23.75 40.56 13.70
N SER A 36 23.82 39.66 12.71
CA SER A 36 25.08 38.99 12.28
C SER A 36 24.83 38.15 11.01
N SER A 37 25.83 38.08 10.16
CA SER A 37 25.92 37.32 8.90
C SER A 37 27.27 36.56 8.95
N PRO A 38 27.51 35.43 8.24
CA PRO A 38 26.61 34.42 7.67
C PRO A 38 27.04 32.99 8.09
N GLU A 39 26.09 32.08 8.33
CA GLU A 39 26.35 30.64 8.14
C GLU A 39 25.27 30.12 7.21
N ALA A 40 25.63 30.06 5.92
CA ALA A 40 24.90 29.32 4.93
C ALA A 40 24.96 27.83 5.32
N MET A 41 23.96 27.35 6.06
CA MET A 41 23.58 25.96 5.97
C MET A 41 23.11 25.74 4.54
N LEU A 42 23.94 25.02 3.77
CA LEU A 42 23.52 24.35 2.56
C LEU A 42 22.46 23.32 2.99
N GLU A 43 21.21 23.75 3.13
CA GLU A 43 20.09 22.84 2.96
C GLU A 43 20.16 22.38 1.51
N GLU A 44 20.70 21.17 1.32
CA GLU A 44 20.39 20.37 0.15
C GLU A 44 18.87 20.31 0.08
N THR A 45 18.30 21.22 -0.71
CA THR A 45 16.88 21.27 -1.01
C THR A 45 16.62 20.09 -1.93
N GLY A 46 16.69 18.89 -1.37
CA GLY A 46 16.19 17.68 -2.00
C GLY A 46 14.71 17.92 -2.21
N GLU A 47 14.30 17.97 -3.47
CA GLU A 47 12.91 18.07 -3.87
C GLU A 47 12.14 16.94 -3.15
N ILE A 48 11.31 17.31 -2.17
CA ILE A 48 10.48 16.35 -1.45
C ILE A 48 9.37 15.93 -2.40
N ILE A 49 9.61 14.84 -3.13
CA ILE A 49 8.59 14.23 -3.98
C ILE A 49 7.53 13.64 -3.04
N PRO A 50 6.27 14.09 -3.12
CA PRO A 50 5.21 13.56 -2.27
C PRO A 50 4.95 12.09 -2.61
N LYS A 51 4.87 11.25 -1.58
CA LYS A 51 4.52 9.83 -1.74
C LYS A 51 3.07 9.67 -2.20
N THR A 52 2.86 8.72 -3.09
CA THR A 52 1.55 8.27 -3.54
C THR A 52 0.82 7.50 -2.42
N PRO A 53 -0.52 7.37 -2.49
CA PRO A 53 -1.28 6.55 -1.55
C PRO A 53 -0.80 5.08 -1.48
N ILE A 54 -0.38 4.51 -2.62
CA ILE A 54 0.16 3.15 -2.69
C ILE A 54 1.47 3.05 -1.89
N GLU A 55 2.40 3.97 -2.08
CA GLU A 55 3.67 3.98 -1.35
C GLU A 55 3.45 4.15 0.16
N ILE A 56 2.53 5.03 0.55
CA ILE A 56 2.15 5.21 1.96
C ILE A 56 1.55 3.92 2.54
N ALA A 57 0.64 3.27 1.81
CA ALA A 57 0.04 2.01 2.25
C ALA A 57 1.09 0.89 2.37
N PHE A 58 2.00 0.80 1.39
CA PHE A 58 3.09 -0.17 1.39
C PHE A 58 4.05 0.05 2.56
N ASP A 59 4.46 1.29 2.83
CA ASP A 59 5.36 1.61 3.94
C ASP A 59 4.77 1.25 5.30
N ASN A 60 3.47 1.49 5.48
CA ASN A 60 2.73 1.16 6.69
C ASN A 60 2.43 -0.34 6.84
N ALA A 61 2.46 -1.08 5.74
CA ALA A 61 2.24 -2.52 5.76
C ALA A 61 3.41 -3.26 6.42
N LYS A 62 3.07 -4.28 7.20
CA LYS A 62 4.02 -5.24 7.77
C LYS A 62 4.01 -6.49 6.92
N ASP A 63 5.20 -6.98 6.60
CA ASP A 63 5.34 -8.33 6.05
C ASP A 63 5.14 -9.32 7.20
N VAL A 64 4.13 -10.17 7.09
CA VAL A 64 3.76 -11.14 8.13
C VAL A 64 4.38 -12.50 7.81
N GLU A 65 4.58 -13.30 8.86
CA GLU A 65 5.06 -14.67 8.68
C GLU A 65 3.90 -15.57 8.23
N ILE A 66 4.16 -16.47 7.28
CA ILE A 66 3.20 -17.50 6.88
C ILE A 66 3.32 -18.67 7.85
N VAL A 67 2.22 -19.08 8.43
CA VAL A 67 2.13 -20.17 9.40
C VAL A 67 1.74 -21.48 8.71
N GLY A 68 0.73 -21.46 7.84
CA GLY A 68 0.16 -22.64 7.19
C GLY A 68 1.11 -23.32 6.20
N GLU A 69 1.21 -24.65 6.26
CA GLU A 69 2.10 -25.43 5.38
C GLU A 69 1.73 -25.27 3.90
N LYS A 70 0.45 -25.45 3.56
CA LYS A 70 -0.03 -25.23 2.19
C LYS A 70 0.16 -23.79 1.72
N ALA A 71 0.03 -22.82 2.61
CA ALA A 71 0.26 -21.42 2.32
C ALA A 71 1.75 -21.15 2.01
N LYS A 72 2.67 -21.79 2.75
CA LYS A 72 4.11 -21.71 2.50
C LYS A 72 4.48 -22.28 1.14
N ASP A 73 3.90 -23.41 0.74
CA ASP A 73 4.15 -24.01 -0.57
C ASP A 73 3.75 -23.07 -1.72
N ILE A 74 2.63 -22.38 -1.56
CA ILE A 74 2.14 -21.41 -2.53
C ILE A 74 3.03 -20.17 -2.56
N ASP A 75 3.37 -19.62 -1.40
CA ASP A 75 4.26 -18.47 -1.29
C ASP A 75 5.66 -18.75 -1.85
N ALA A 76 6.19 -19.96 -1.66
CA ALA A 76 7.47 -20.38 -2.22
C ALA A 76 7.50 -20.36 -3.76
N VAL A 77 6.34 -20.52 -4.41
CA VAL A 77 6.20 -20.39 -5.86
C VAL A 77 5.94 -18.93 -6.25
N LEU A 78 5.04 -18.27 -5.53
CA LEU A 78 4.51 -16.96 -5.90
C LEU A 78 5.45 -15.81 -5.55
N ARG A 79 5.95 -15.74 -4.32
CA ARG A 79 6.74 -14.60 -3.82
C ARG A 79 7.99 -14.31 -4.65
N PRO A 80 8.77 -15.31 -5.13
CA PRO A 80 9.89 -15.04 -6.04
C PRO A 80 9.46 -14.37 -7.35
N VAL A 81 8.32 -14.78 -7.93
CA VAL A 81 7.77 -14.18 -9.14
C VAL A 81 7.38 -12.71 -8.89
N LEU A 82 6.79 -12.42 -7.73
CA LEU A 82 6.41 -11.06 -7.36
C LEU A 82 7.64 -10.16 -7.17
N HIS A 83 8.67 -10.66 -6.48
CA HIS A 83 9.92 -9.90 -6.31
C HIS A 83 10.58 -9.58 -7.65
N ASN A 84 10.57 -10.52 -8.60
CA ASN A 84 11.11 -10.26 -9.95
C ASN A 84 10.40 -9.10 -10.69
N VAL A 85 9.15 -8.79 -10.33
CA VAL A 85 8.34 -7.76 -10.99
C VAL A 85 8.39 -6.41 -10.25
N PHE A 86 8.52 -6.43 -8.92
CA PHE A 86 8.36 -5.25 -8.07
C PHE A 86 9.61 -4.79 -7.33
N ASP A 87 10.61 -5.66 -7.18
CA ASP A 87 11.87 -5.25 -6.59
C ASP A 87 12.65 -4.36 -7.57
N VAL A 88 13.28 -3.33 -7.03
CA VAL A 88 14.11 -2.40 -7.80
C VAL A 88 15.52 -2.42 -7.27
N VAL A 89 16.50 -2.59 -8.15
CA VAL A 89 17.91 -2.45 -7.79
C VAL A 89 18.33 -1.00 -8.03
N LYS A 90 18.75 -0.33 -6.96
CA LYS A 90 19.27 1.04 -7.01
C LYS A 90 20.51 1.13 -6.14
N ASP A 91 21.60 1.68 -6.69
CA ASP A 91 22.85 1.91 -5.96
C ASP A 91 23.34 0.64 -5.20
N ASP A 92 23.35 -0.50 -5.89
CA ASP A 92 23.71 -1.83 -5.37
C ASP A 92 22.84 -2.35 -4.20
N GLN A 93 21.69 -1.73 -3.95
CA GLN A 93 20.70 -2.17 -2.97
C GLN A 93 19.41 -2.62 -3.66
N THR A 94 18.88 -3.75 -3.21
CA THR A 94 17.55 -4.22 -3.60
C THR A 94 16.51 -3.59 -2.71
N ILE A 95 15.65 -2.76 -3.30
CA ILE A 95 14.46 -2.21 -2.67
C ILE A 95 13.34 -3.23 -2.85
N ASN A 96 12.92 -3.86 -1.76
CA ASN A 96 11.84 -4.83 -1.76
C ASN A 96 10.51 -4.15 -2.11
N GLY A 97 9.85 -4.63 -3.15
CA GLY A 97 8.56 -4.12 -3.62
C GLY A 97 7.34 -4.96 -3.25
N VAL A 98 7.52 -6.01 -2.44
CA VAL A 98 6.48 -6.99 -2.11
C VAL A 98 6.44 -7.23 -0.60
N LYS A 99 5.23 -7.19 -0.03
CA LYS A 99 4.97 -7.65 1.34
C LYS A 99 3.72 -8.52 1.33
N MET A 100 3.73 -9.61 2.09
CA MET A 100 2.53 -10.39 2.38
C MET A 100 1.95 -9.87 3.69
N THR A 101 0.71 -9.41 3.68
CA THR A 101 0.13 -8.65 4.80
C THR A 101 -0.88 -9.43 5.61
N GLU A 102 -1.40 -10.52 5.06
CA GLU A 102 -2.45 -11.31 5.69
C GLU A 102 -2.41 -12.76 5.20
N GLU A 103 -2.48 -13.68 6.16
CA GLU A 103 -2.84 -15.07 5.94
C GLU A 103 -4.17 -15.31 6.67
N PHE A 104 -5.23 -15.63 5.93
CA PHE A 104 -6.53 -15.92 6.49
C PHE A 104 -7.12 -17.19 5.88
N GLY A 105 -6.95 -18.31 6.60
CA GLY A 105 -7.41 -19.62 6.14
C GLY A 105 -6.79 -19.99 4.79
N PRO A 106 -7.57 -20.16 3.72
CA PRO A 106 -7.05 -20.49 2.39
C PRO A 106 -6.59 -19.26 1.59
N MET A 107 -6.40 -18.09 2.21
CA MET A 107 -6.13 -16.83 1.50
C MET A 107 -4.81 -16.20 1.93
N LEU A 108 -4.01 -15.75 0.95
CA LEU A 108 -2.84 -14.89 1.16
C LEU A 108 -3.05 -13.56 0.43
N SER A 109 -2.72 -12.46 1.12
CA SER A 109 -2.83 -11.10 0.59
C SER A 109 -1.45 -10.47 0.45
N TYR A 110 -1.14 -9.95 -0.73
CA TYR A 110 0.11 -9.26 -1.03
C TYR A 110 -0.15 -7.81 -1.42
N VAL A 111 0.75 -6.93 -1.00
CA VAL A 111 0.75 -5.51 -1.37
C VAL A 111 2.04 -5.15 -2.10
N PHE A 112 1.94 -4.22 -3.04
CA PHE A 112 3.06 -3.78 -3.88
C PHE A 112 3.41 -2.31 -3.66
N ASN A 113 4.70 -1.97 -3.83
CA ASN A 113 5.23 -0.62 -3.63
C ASN A 113 4.83 0.39 -4.72
N ARG A 114 4.23 -0.07 -5.82
CA ARG A 114 3.80 0.75 -6.96
C ARG A 114 2.54 0.16 -7.58
N LYS A 115 1.89 0.94 -8.43
CA LYS A 115 0.66 0.53 -9.13
C LYS A 115 0.91 -0.74 -9.95
N LEU A 116 0.04 -1.73 -9.78
CA LEU A 116 -0.03 -2.93 -10.58
C LEU A 116 -0.83 -2.64 -11.86
N THR A 117 -0.19 -2.77 -13.00
CA THR A 117 -0.75 -2.62 -14.35
C THR A 117 -0.99 -3.98 -14.99
N GLU A 118 -1.64 -3.98 -16.16
CA GLU A 118 -1.79 -5.17 -17.00
C GLU A 118 -0.44 -5.77 -17.40
N VAL A 119 0.57 -4.93 -17.65
CA VAL A 119 1.92 -5.39 -18.04
C VAL A 119 2.57 -6.16 -16.90
N GLU A 120 2.48 -5.66 -15.66
CA GLU A 120 2.97 -6.41 -14.50
C GLU A 120 2.17 -7.69 -14.26
N ARG A 121 0.83 -7.64 -14.38
CA ARG A 121 0.01 -8.85 -14.26
C ARG A 121 0.46 -9.91 -15.25
N ASP A 122 0.66 -9.55 -16.51
CA ASP A 122 1.07 -10.49 -17.55
C ASP A 122 2.48 -11.04 -17.28
N ALA A 123 3.38 -10.23 -16.71
CA ALA A 123 4.68 -10.69 -16.24
C ALA A 123 4.58 -11.66 -15.06
N ILE A 124 3.68 -11.41 -14.10
CA ILE A 124 3.42 -12.32 -12.97
C ILE A 124 2.89 -13.66 -13.48
N ILE A 125 1.88 -13.65 -14.36
CA ILE A 125 1.32 -14.88 -14.94
C ILE A 125 2.38 -15.65 -15.72
N SER A 126 3.14 -14.96 -16.57
CA SER A 126 4.24 -15.58 -17.34
C SER A 126 5.32 -16.19 -16.42
N GLY A 127 5.63 -15.54 -15.30
CA GLY A 127 6.57 -16.06 -14.31
C GLY A 127 6.04 -17.29 -13.58
N LEU A 128 4.74 -17.33 -13.27
CA LEU A 128 4.08 -18.50 -12.68
C LEU A 128 4.05 -19.67 -13.67
N GLU A 129 3.78 -19.43 -14.95
CA GLU A 129 3.83 -20.45 -16.00
C GLU A 129 5.24 -21.06 -16.13
N GLN A 130 6.29 -20.24 -16.05
CA GLN A 130 7.68 -20.72 -16.00
C GLN A 130 7.98 -21.55 -14.75
N ALA A 131 7.26 -21.30 -13.64
CA ALA A 131 7.32 -22.11 -12.42
C ALA A 131 6.40 -23.36 -12.47
N GLY A 132 5.83 -23.68 -13.62
CA GLY A 132 4.98 -24.86 -13.85
C GLY A 132 3.57 -24.73 -13.29
N VAL A 133 3.03 -23.50 -13.25
CA VAL A 133 1.62 -23.21 -12.97
C VAL A 133 0.88 -23.09 -14.31
N GLU A 134 -0.26 -23.74 -14.45
CA GLU A 134 -1.08 -23.69 -15.67
C GLU A 134 -2.29 -22.77 -15.48
N VAL A 135 -2.56 -21.88 -16.44
CA VAL A 135 -3.80 -21.09 -16.43
C VAL A 135 -4.98 -21.95 -16.92
N VAL A 136 -6.04 -22.02 -16.10
CA VAL A 136 -7.25 -22.80 -16.38
C VAL A 136 -8.40 -21.91 -16.86
N ASP A 137 -8.56 -20.75 -16.24
CA ASP A 137 -9.58 -19.77 -16.61
C ASP A 137 -9.07 -18.37 -16.29
N GLN A 138 -9.52 -17.37 -17.05
CA GLN A 138 -9.05 -15.99 -16.86
C GLN A 138 -10.10 -14.94 -17.22
N THR A 139 -10.03 -13.84 -16.48
CA THR A 139 -10.68 -12.56 -16.77
C THR A 139 -9.61 -11.46 -16.75
N ALA A 140 -10.02 -10.19 -16.87
CA ALA A 140 -9.08 -9.08 -16.79
C ALA A 140 -8.30 -9.06 -15.45
N SER A 141 -8.96 -9.33 -14.33
CA SER A 141 -8.39 -9.16 -12.98
C SER A 141 -8.37 -10.44 -12.16
N VAL A 142 -8.92 -11.54 -12.65
CA VAL A 142 -9.00 -12.82 -11.92
C VAL A 142 -8.48 -13.95 -12.79
N TYR A 143 -7.57 -14.74 -12.26
CA TYR A 143 -7.00 -15.91 -12.91
C TYR A 143 -7.21 -17.13 -12.03
N THR A 144 -7.80 -18.17 -12.60
CA THR A 144 -7.82 -19.49 -11.99
C THR A 144 -6.65 -20.27 -12.58
N VAL A 145 -5.75 -20.73 -11.71
CA VAL A 145 -4.55 -21.45 -12.08
C VAL A 145 -4.48 -22.80 -11.39
N LYS A 146 -3.67 -23.70 -11.94
CA LYS A 146 -3.47 -25.04 -11.43
C LYS A 146 -1.98 -25.31 -11.30
N LYS A 147 -1.57 -25.88 -10.17
CA LYS A 147 -0.23 -26.47 -10.02
C LYS A 147 -0.39 -27.86 -9.43
N ASP A 148 0.15 -28.86 -10.13
CA ASP A 148 -0.03 -30.27 -9.80
C ASP A 148 -1.53 -30.63 -9.69
N ASN A 149 -2.03 -30.90 -8.47
CA ASN A 149 -3.44 -31.20 -8.21
C ASN A 149 -4.16 -30.09 -7.41
N ALA A 150 -3.51 -28.95 -7.19
CA ALA A 150 -4.07 -27.80 -6.48
C ALA A 150 -4.53 -26.71 -7.44
N MET A 151 -5.68 -26.12 -7.14
CA MET A 151 -6.24 -24.99 -7.88
C MET A 151 -6.10 -23.73 -7.03
N TRP A 152 -5.66 -22.63 -7.62
CA TRP A 152 -5.58 -21.33 -6.97
C TRP A 152 -6.39 -20.30 -7.76
N VAL A 153 -7.02 -19.36 -7.07
CA VAL A 153 -7.68 -18.21 -7.67
C VAL A 153 -6.89 -16.96 -7.28
N ILE A 154 -6.33 -16.28 -8.26
CA ILE A 154 -5.54 -15.07 -8.11
C ILE A 154 -6.41 -13.88 -8.51
N THR A 155 -6.60 -12.92 -7.60
CA THR A 155 -7.33 -11.67 -7.84
C THR A 155 -6.37 -10.50 -7.78
N PHE A 156 -6.27 -9.75 -8.87
CA PHE A 156 -5.36 -8.62 -9.05
C PHE A 156 -6.07 -7.28 -8.80
N TYR A 157 -5.43 -6.41 -8.02
CA TYR A 157 -5.86 -5.03 -7.83
C TYR A 157 -5.31 -4.11 -8.93
N LEU A 158 -5.76 -4.32 -10.17
CA LEU A 158 -5.27 -3.63 -11.35
C LEU A 158 -5.62 -2.14 -11.38
N ASN A 159 -4.64 -1.32 -11.76
CA ASN A 159 -4.76 0.10 -12.07
C ASN A 159 -5.48 0.95 -11.01
N ASN A 160 -5.44 0.49 -9.76
CA ASN A 160 -6.07 1.18 -8.64
C ASN A 160 -5.07 2.17 -8.04
N ASP A 161 -5.51 3.42 -7.83
CA ASP A 161 -4.67 4.51 -7.32
C ASP A 161 -4.46 4.47 -5.79
N GLN A 162 -5.20 3.61 -5.09
CA GLN A 162 -5.25 3.52 -3.62
C GLN A 162 -4.71 2.19 -3.08
N LYS A 163 -4.92 1.09 -3.81
CA LYS A 163 -4.49 -0.27 -3.44
C LYS A 163 -3.73 -0.88 -4.60
N SER A 164 -2.55 -1.44 -4.34
CA SER A 164 -1.81 -2.24 -5.32
C SER A 164 -1.40 -3.55 -4.66
N GLY A 165 -1.66 -4.67 -5.34
CA GLY A 165 -1.50 -5.98 -4.73
C GLY A 165 -2.21 -7.08 -5.50
N LEU A 166 -2.19 -8.27 -4.91
CA LEU A 166 -3.05 -9.37 -5.30
C LEU A 166 -3.46 -10.18 -4.07
N GLU A 167 -4.52 -10.96 -4.24
CA GLU A 167 -4.97 -11.98 -3.29
C GLU A 167 -4.98 -13.32 -3.99
N ILE A 168 -4.60 -14.38 -3.27
CA ILE A 168 -4.63 -15.76 -3.76
C ILE A 168 -5.43 -16.62 -2.80
N THR A 169 -6.39 -17.38 -3.32
CA THR A 169 -7.23 -18.33 -2.57
C THR A 169 -7.02 -19.76 -3.08
N PHE A 170 -6.90 -20.77 -2.20
CA PHE A 170 -6.46 -22.12 -2.57
C PHE A 170 -7.05 -23.30 -1.79
#